data_AF-A0A3D4ZK64-F1
#
_entry.id   AF-A0A3D4ZK64-F1
#
_cell.length_a   1.000
_cell.length_b   1.000
_cell.length_c   1.000
_cell.angle_alpha   90.00
_cell.angle_beta   90.00
_cell.angle_gamma   90.00
#
_symmetry.space_group_name_H-M   'P 1'
#
loop_
_entity.id
_entity.type
_entity.pdbx_description
1 polymer ?
#
loop_
_entity_poly.entity_id
_entity_poly.type
_entity_poly.pdbx_seq_one_letter_code
_entity_poly.pdbx_strand_id
1 'polypeptide(L)'
;MPVEIDGERVYLGGSTLGALKKTFKNHDFSQLTFEQRSALYEQAQVSIAWPAFKNLLVGFGSGSKLQGDLGGQLFGQIADWTAATTIGIGMGTFLIDLFFIQVLSAGSSSFDDPLQDFAVGAMTVGAIFLAVERVIQAILPIPYGARYNKTLRNGLKVTKDGGDALGLSLSVGPVIRVTELGMQVAATIHME
;
A
#
# COMPACT_ATOMS: atom_id res chain seq x y z
N MET A 1 5.78 -15.83 9.66
CA MET A 1 5.85 -17.07 10.46
C MET A 1 4.60 -17.18 11.32
N PRO A 2 4.10 -18.40 11.57
CA PRO A 2 3.19 -18.61 12.68
C PRO A 2 3.94 -18.45 14.00
N VAL A 3 3.27 -17.90 15.01
CA VAL A 3 3.72 -17.93 16.40
C VAL A 3 2.66 -18.56 17.27
N GLU A 4 3.08 -19.21 18.34
CA GLU A 4 2.17 -19.86 19.27
C GLU A 4 1.88 -18.90 20.41
N ILE A 5 0.61 -18.52 20.56
CA ILE A 5 0.11 -17.64 21.62
C ILE A 5 -1.11 -18.32 22.21
N ASP A 6 -1.14 -18.48 23.53
CA ASP A 6 -2.22 -19.17 24.24
C ASP A 6 -2.51 -20.60 23.69
N GLY A 7 -1.48 -21.29 23.17
CA GLY A 7 -1.61 -22.62 22.57
C GLY A 7 -2.22 -22.64 21.16
N GLU A 8 -2.49 -21.46 20.57
CA GLU A 8 -2.98 -21.31 19.20
C GLU A 8 -1.87 -20.82 18.27
N ARG A 9 -1.80 -21.37 17.05
CA ARG A 9 -0.89 -20.87 16.00
C ARG A 9 -1.49 -19.66 15.30
N VAL A 10 -0.94 -18.49 15.56
CA VAL A 10 -1.38 -17.20 15.03
C VAL A 10 -0.46 -16.73 13.89
N TYR A 11 -1.05 -16.23 12.80
CA TYR A 11 -0.33 -15.70 11.64
C TYR A 11 -0.54 -14.18 11.52
N LEU A 12 0.54 -13.42 11.37
CA LEU A 12 0.51 -11.95 11.24
C LEU A 12 0.76 -11.40 9.82
N GLY A 13 1.36 -12.20 8.93
CA GLY A 13 1.78 -11.76 7.59
C GLY A 13 0.69 -11.95 6.52
N GLY A 14 0.68 -11.08 5.50
CA GLY A 14 -0.19 -11.21 4.32
C GLY A 14 -1.68 -10.97 4.61
N SER A 15 -2.01 -10.38 5.76
CA SER A 15 -3.38 -10.12 6.19
C SER A 15 -3.80 -8.68 5.87
N THR A 16 -5.11 -8.42 5.80
CA THR A 16 -5.61 -7.05 5.65
C THR A 16 -5.44 -6.27 6.95
N LEU A 17 -5.41 -4.93 6.89
CA LEU A 17 -5.36 -4.10 8.10
C LEU A 17 -6.46 -4.44 9.11
N GLY A 18 -7.66 -4.79 8.63
CA GLY A 18 -8.78 -5.19 9.48
C GLY A 18 -8.53 -6.53 10.19
N ALA A 19 -8.02 -7.52 9.45
CA ALA A 19 -7.63 -8.80 10.02
C ALA A 19 -6.51 -8.63 11.06
N LEU A 20 -5.48 -7.84 10.74
CA LEU A 20 -4.38 -7.54 11.65
C LEU A 20 -4.88 -6.92 12.97
N LYS A 21 -5.77 -5.93 12.90
CA LYS A 21 -6.38 -5.31 14.08
C LYS A 21 -7.18 -6.32 14.91
N LYS A 22 -7.91 -7.22 14.25
CA LYS A 22 -8.68 -8.27 14.93
C LYS A 22 -7.74 -9.24 15.64
N THR A 23 -6.64 -9.63 15.02
CA THR A 23 -5.62 -10.49 15.62
C THR A 23 -5.05 -9.88 16.90
N PHE A 24 -4.64 -8.60 16.88
CA PHE A 24 -4.13 -7.92 18.08
C PHE A 24 -5.18 -7.67 19.16
N LYS A 25 -6.47 -7.67 18.80
CA LYS A 25 -7.55 -7.60 19.79
C LYS A 25 -7.78 -8.93 20.50
N ASN A 26 -7.50 -10.04 19.81
CA ASN A 26 -7.82 -11.38 20.28
C ASN A 26 -6.64 -12.09 20.96
N HIS A 27 -5.40 -11.69 20.64
CA HIS A 27 -4.19 -12.33 21.14
C HIS A 27 -3.26 -11.30 21.75
N ASP A 28 -2.69 -11.61 22.91
CA ASP A 28 -1.73 -10.76 23.59
C ASP A 28 -0.29 -11.12 23.18
N PHE A 29 0.29 -10.31 22.31
CA PHE A 29 1.65 -10.51 21.84
C PHE A 29 2.70 -10.08 22.86
N SER A 30 2.34 -9.41 23.97
CA SER A 30 3.30 -9.03 25.02
C SER A 30 3.89 -10.23 25.76
N GLN A 31 3.25 -11.40 25.65
CA GLN A 31 3.75 -12.68 26.15
C GLN A 31 5.02 -13.16 25.44
N LEU A 32 5.27 -12.68 24.21
CA LEU A 32 6.45 -13.03 23.41
C LEU A 32 7.66 -12.21 23.82
N THR A 33 8.85 -12.80 23.68
CA THR A 33 10.10 -12.06 23.92
C THR A 33 10.24 -10.91 22.93
N PHE A 34 11.01 -9.89 23.30
CA PHE A 34 11.25 -8.76 22.42
C PHE A 34 11.87 -9.19 21.08
N GLU A 35 12.80 -10.13 21.08
CA GLU A 35 13.45 -10.67 19.88
C GLU A 35 12.42 -11.30 18.93
N GLN A 36 11.45 -12.05 19.48
CA GLN A 36 10.37 -12.65 18.70
C GLN A 36 9.44 -11.58 18.12
N ARG A 37 9.07 -10.55 18.91
CA ARG A 37 8.23 -9.43 18.46
C ARG A 37 8.93 -8.62 17.37
N SER A 38 10.22 -8.36 17.52
CA SER A 38 11.04 -7.65 16.54
C SER A 38 11.16 -8.44 15.23
N ALA A 39 11.49 -9.74 15.30
CA ALA A 39 11.55 -10.60 14.12
C ALA A 39 10.21 -10.71 13.38
N LEU A 40 9.09 -10.75 14.13
CA LEU A 40 7.75 -10.70 13.55
C LEU A 40 7.48 -9.38 12.84
N TYR A 41 7.89 -8.25 13.44
CA TYR A 41 7.75 -6.94 12.83
C TYR A 41 8.55 -6.85 11.52
N GLU A 42 9.83 -7.24 11.54
CA GLU A 42 10.69 -7.20 10.36
C GLU A 42 10.17 -8.04 9.19
N GLN A 43 9.56 -9.18 9.49
CA GLN A 43 9.03 -10.09 8.48
C GLN A 43 7.62 -9.71 7.99
N ALA A 44 6.76 -9.22 8.88
CA ALA A 44 5.36 -8.95 8.56
C ALA A 44 5.11 -7.50 8.09
N GLN A 45 6.06 -6.59 8.26
CA GLN A 45 5.96 -5.23 7.72
C GLN A 45 5.79 -5.28 6.20
N VAL A 46 4.95 -4.39 5.69
CA VAL A 46 4.74 -4.27 4.26
C VAL A 46 5.71 -3.24 3.68
N SER A 47 6.37 -3.61 2.59
CA SER A 47 7.14 -2.67 1.78
C SER A 47 6.19 -1.67 1.12
N ILE A 48 6.50 -0.37 1.16
CA ILE A 48 5.68 0.66 0.52
C ILE A 48 6.11 0.91 -0.94
N ALA A 49 7.43 0.98 -1.17
CA ALA A 49 7.99 1.37 -2.46
C ALA A 49 7.70 0.35 -3.59
N TRP A 50 7.83 -0.94 -3.31
CA TRP A 50 7.62 -1.98 -4.33
C TRP A 50 6.17 -2.05 -4.84
N PRO A 51 5.15 -2.05 -3.96
CA PRO A 51 3.76 -1.90 -4.37
C PRO A 51 3.46 -0.64 -5.19
N ALA A 52 4.02 0.51 -4.83
CA ALA A 52 3.86 1.75 -5.59
C ALA A 52 4.38 1.61 -7.03
N PHE A 53 5.60 1.08 -7.17
CA PHE A 53 6.20 0.80 -8.47
C PHE A 53 5.38 -0.21 -9.29
N LYS A 54 4.87 -1.27 -8.65
CA LYS A 54 4.06 -2.28 -9.33
C LYS A 54 2.72 -1.73 -9.82
N ASN A 55 2.06 -0.88 -9.03
CA ASN A 55 0.85 -0.17 -9.47
C ASN A 55 1.13 0.80 -10.62
N LEU A 56 2.31 1.43 -10.65
CA LEU A 56 2.72 2.32 -11.74
C LEU A 56 2.97 1.56 -13.06
N LEU A 57 3.61 0.38 -13.00
CA LEU A 57 3.99 -0.36 -14.22
C LEU A 57 2.95 -1.36 -14.71
N VAL A 58 2.35 -2.12 -13.79
CA VAL A 58 1.43 -3.22 -14.12
C VAL A 58 -0.02 -2.75 -14.06
N GLY A 59 -0.36 -1.93 -13.06
CA GLY A 59 -1.72 -1.47 -12.84
C GLY A 59 -2.62 -2.49 -12.14
N PHE A 60 -3.93 -2.35 -12.39
CA PHE A 60 -5.05 -3.16 -11.90
C PHE A 60 -5.06 -3.33 -10.38
N GLY A 61 -4.52 -2.34 -9.66
CA GLY A 61 -4.37 -2.39 -8.20
C GLY A 61 -3.49 -3.54 -7.70
N SER A 62 -2.60 -4.06 -8.55
CA SER A 62 -1.76 -5.23 -8.26
C SER A 62 -0.73 -4.99 -7.14
N GLY A 63 -0.28 -3.75 -6.96
CA GLY A 63 0.52 -3.30 -5.82
C GLY A 63 -0.30 -3.23 -4.54
N SER A 64 -1.51 -2.68 -4.58
CA SER A 64 -2.43 -2.67 -3.43
C SER A 64 -2.76 -4.09 -2.96
N LYS A 65 -2.96 -5.03 -3.91
CA LYS A 65 -3.12 -6.45 -3.61
C LYS A 65 -1.94 -7.05 -2.83
N LEU A 66 -0.70 -6.66 -3.13
CA LEU A 66 0.48 -7.16 -2.39
C LEU A 66 0.48 -6.75 -0.91
N GLN A 67 -0.20 -5.67 -0.56
CA GLN A 67 -0.31 -5.20 0.82
C GLN A 67 -1.61 -5.67 1.51
N GLY A 68 -2.48 -6.39 0.80
CA GLY A 68 -3.82 -6.71 1.29
C GLY A 68 -4.77 -5.51 1.33
N ASP A 69 -4.48 -4.45 0.58
CA ASP A 69 -5.36 -3.29 0.41
C ASP A 69 -6.45 -3.59 -0.63
N LEU A 70 -7.60 -4.06 -0.15
CA LEU A 70 -8.75 -4.37 -1.00
C LEU A 70 -9.34 -3.14 -1.69
N GLY A 71 -9.30 -1.97 -1.02
CA GLY A 71 -9.84 -0.73 -1.57
C GLY A 71 -9.04 -0.24 -2.76
N GLY A 72 -7.72 -0.13 -2.60
CA GLY A 72 -6.84 0.22 -3.71
C GLY A 72 -6.80 -0.84 -4.82
N GLN A 73 -6.97 -2.11 -4.48
CA GLN A 73 -7.11 -3.18 -5.47
C GLN A 73 -8.35 -2.97 -6.35
N LEU A 74 -9.52 -2.78 -5.74
CA LEU A 74 -10.78 -2.58 -6.46
C LEU A 74 -10.76 -1.30 -7.29
N PHE A 75 -10.26 -0.21 -6.72
CA PHE A 75 -10.09 1.05 -7.46
C PHE A 75 -9.25 0.82 -8.73
N GLY A 76 -8.07 0.22 -8.60
CA GLY A 76 -7.20 0.00 -9.74
C GLY A 76 -7.79 -0.92 -10.81
N GLN A 77 -8.59 -1.93 -10.42
CA GLN A 77 -9.28 -2.77 -11.39
C GLN A 77 -10.35 -2.00 -12.17
N ILE A 78 -11.19 -1.24 -11.47
CA ILE A 78 -12.29 -0.48 -12.11
C ILE A 78 -11.73 0.60 -13.03
N ALA A 79 -10.73 1.34 -12.54
CA ALA A 79 -10.11 2.42 -13.28
C ALA A 79 -9.48 1.89 -14.58
N ASP A 80 -8.61 0.88 -14.48
CA ASP A 80 -7.92 0.30 -15.64
C ASP A 80 -8.89 -0.30 -16.67
N TRP A 81 -9.96 -0.98 -16.23
CA TRP A 81 -10.98 -1.49 -17.15
C TRP A 81 -11.73 -0.37 -17.86
N THR A 82 -12.01 0.73 -17.16
CA THR A 82 -12.66 1.90 -17.75
C THR A 82 -11.77 2.54 -18.81
N ALA A 83 -10.49 2.72 -18.51
CA ALA A 83 -9.52 3.26 -19.44
C ALA A 83 -9.34 2.35 -20.66
N ALA A 84 -9.14 1.05 -20.45
CA ALA A 84 -8.99 0.05 -21.51
C ALA A 84 -10.23 -0.03 -22.41
N THR A 85 -11.42 0.07 -21.82
CA THR A 85 -12.68 0.10 -22.59
C THR A 85 -12.79 1.37 -23.43
N THR A 86 -12.43 2.52 -22.86
CA THR A 86 -12.50 3.81 -23.56
C THR A 86 -11.55 3.85 -24.76
N ILE A 87 -10.31 3.38 -24.56
CA ILE A 87 -9.33 3.20 -25.63
C ILE A 87 -9.82 2.16 -26.65
N GLY A 88 -10.38 1.05 -26.18
CA GLY A 88 -10.90 -0.02 -27.02
C GLY A 88 -12.06 0.42 -27.92
N ILE A 89 -12.96 1.27 -27.43
CA ILE A 89 -14.04 1.89 -28.23
C ILE A 89 -13.43 2.76 -29.32
N GLY A 90 -12.45 3.61 -28.98
CA GLY A 90 -11.76 4.45 -29.96
C GLY A 90 -11.02 3.61 -31.02
N MET A 91 -10.25 2.62 -30.59
CA MET A 91 -9.52 1.71 -31.49
C MET A 91 -10.48 0.91 -32.38
N GLY A 92 -11.57 0.39 -31.82
CA GLY A 92 -12.59 -0.33 -32.58
C GLY A 92 -13.24 0.56 -33.64
N THR A 93 -13.57 1.79 -33.28
CA THR A 93 -14.14 2.77 -34.22
C THR A 93 -13.16 3.11 -35.34
N PHE A 94 -11.89 3.33 -35.01
CA PHE A 94 -10.83 3.57 -35.99
C PHE A 94 -10.65 2.40 -36.97
N LEU A 95 -10.67 1.17 -36.47
CA LEU A 95 -10.54 -0.02 -37.33
C LEU A 95 -11.78 -0.22 -38.21
N ILE A 96 -12.98 0.06 -37.71
CA ILE A 96 -14.21 0.01 -38.51
C ILE A 96 -14.12 1.02 -39.66
N ASP A 97 -13.73 2.25 -39.37
CA ASP A 97 -13.57 3.29 -40.38
C ASP A 97 -12.54 2.89 -41.46
N LEU A 98 -11.36 2.45 -41.03
CA LEU A 98 -10.26 2.07 -41.93
C LEU A 98 -10.58 0.86 -42.81
N PHE A 99 -11.21 -0.19 -42.27
CA PHE A 99 -11.42 -1.45 -43.01
C PHE A 99 -12.76 -1.56 -43.73
N PHE A 100 -13.79 -0.84 -43.27
CA PHE A 100 -15.12 -0.94 -43.87
C PHE A 100 -15.49 0.33 -44.61
N ILE A 101 -15.27 1.51 -44.03
CA ILE A 101 -15.73 2.76 -44.66
C ILE A 101 -14.78 3.17 -45.78
N GLN A 102 -13.49 3.30 -45.49
CA GLN A 102 -12.50 3.75 -46.49
C GLN A 102 -12.26 2.73 -47.61
N VAL A 103 -12.33 1.43 -47.34
CA VAL A 103 -12.16 0.37 -48.35
C VAL A 103 -13.39 0.24 -49.25
N LEU A 104 -14.61 0.45 -48.73
CA LEU A 104 -15.85 0.37 -49.52
C LEU A 104 -16.21 1.70 -50.20
N SER A 105 -15.75 2.84 -49.67
CA SER A 105 -15.95 4.16 -50.27
C SER A 105 -14.80 4.48 -51.23
N ALA A 106 -14.89 4.02 -52.48
CA ALA A 106 -13.94 4.39 -53.51
C ALA A 106 -13.99 5.92 -53.79
N GLY A 107 -13.13 6.70 -53.14
CA GLY A 107 -12.64 7.98 -53.67
C GLY A 107 -13.25 9.30 -53.18
N SER A 108 -14.04 9.36 -52.10
CA SER A 108 -14.37 10.66 -51.49
C SER A 108 -13.42 10.98 -50.35
N SER A 109 -12.29 11.61 -50.67
CA SER A 109 -11.51 12.36 -49.68
C SER A 109 -12.41 13.41 -49.04
N SER A 110 -12.58 13.41 -47.72
CA SER A 110 -13.13 14.56 -47.01
C SER A 110 -12.36 14.72 -45.71
N PHE A 111 -11.73 15.88 -45.59
CA PHE A 111 -10.81 16.31 -44.53
C PHE A 111 -11.48 16.49 -43.16
N ASP A 112 -12.63 15.85 -42.95
CA ASP A 112 -13.51 16.01 -41.80
C ASP A 112 -14.24 14.67 -41.65
N ASP A 113 -13.57 13.69 -41.04
CA ASP A 113 -14.11 12.36 -40.78
C ASP A 113 -14.52 12.28 -39.30
N PRO A 114 -15.82 12.44 -38.99
CA PRO A 114 -16.30 12.50 -37.62
C PRO A 114 -16.05 11.20 -36.85
N LEU A 115 -15.96 10.05 -37.54
CA LEU A 115 -15.69 8.75 -36.94
C LEU A 115 -14.22 8.63 -36.55
N GLN A 116 -13.31 9.08 -37.43
CA GLN A 116 -11.89 9.14 -37.12
C GLN A 116 -11.61 10.12 -35.97
N ASP A 117 -12.23 11.30 -35.97
CA ASP A 117 -12.07 12.30 -34.91
C ASP A 117 -12.61 11.80 -33.57
N PHE A 118 -13.77 11.15 -33.56
CA PHE A 118 -14.29 10.50 -32.36
C PHE A 118 -13.35 9.40 -31.87
N ALA A 119 -12.83 8.56 -32.77
CA ALA A 119 -11.93 7.47 -32.43
C ALA A 119 -10.64 7.98 -31.77
N VAL A 120 -9.99 8.97 -32.39
CA VAL A 120 -8.77 9.61 -31.85
C VAL A 120 -9.08 10.32 -30.53
N GLY A 121 -10.21 11.02 -30.44
CA GLY A 121 -10.67 11.67 -29.22
C GLY A 121 -10.86 10.68 -28.06
N ALA A 122 -11.56 9.57 -28.30
CA ALA A 122 -11.79 8.53 -27.30
C ALA A 122 -10.49 7.87 -26.85
N MET A 123 -9.57 7.54 -27.77
CA MET A 123 -8.25 7.00 -27.43
C MET A 123 -7.42 8.01 -26.62
N THR A 124 -7.46 9.29 -26.98
CA THR A 124 -6.72 10.36 -26.29
C THR A 124 -7.24 10.56 -24.87
N VAL A 125 -8.57 10.67 -24.70
CA VAL A 125 -9.20 10.77 -23.38
C VAL A 125 -8.89 9.54 -22.53
N GLY A 126 -9.01 8.35 -23.11
CA GLY A 126 -8.67 7.09 -22.44
C GLY A 126 -7.21 7.05 -21.99
N ALA A 127 -6.27 7.51 -22.83
CA ALA A 127 -4.84 7.56 -22.50
C ALA A 127 -4.52 8.58 -21.39
N ILE A 128 -5.14 9.76 -21.43
CA ILE A 128 -5.00 10.77 -20.36
C ILE A 128 -5.54 10.21 -19.05
N PHE A 129 -6.72 9.58 -19.08
CA PHE A 129 -7.31 8.96 -17.91
C PHE A 129 -6.40 7.85 -17.35
N LEU A 130 -5.85 7.00 -18.21
CA LEU A 130 -4.87 5.95 -17.84
C LEU A 130 -3.61 6.55 -17.19
N ALA A 131 -3.10 7.66 -17.70
CA ALA A 131 -1.93 8.32 -17.10
C ALA A 131 -2.25 8.85 -15.69
N VAL A 132 -3.42 9.47 -15.51
CA VAL A 132 -3.85 10.03 -14.22
C VAL A 132 -4.09 8.92 -13.19
N GLU A 133 -4.82 7.86 -13.56
CA GLU A 133 -5.11 6.75 -12.63
C GLU A 133 -3.83 6.02 -12.21
N ARG A 134 -2.81 5.93 -13.06
CA ARG A 134 -1.52 5.32 -12.73
C ARG A 134 -0.81 6.09 -11.63
N VAL A 135 -0.85 7.43 -11.66
CA VAL A 135 -0.32 8.27 -10.58
C VAL A 135 -1.08 8.01 -9.28
N ILE A 136 -2.41 7.93 -9.33
CA ILE A 136 -3.24 7.67 -8.14
C ILE A 136 -2.92 6.28 -7.57
N GLN A 137 -2.87 5.24 -8.40
CA GLN A 137 -2.55 3.88 -7.98
C GLN A 137 -1.13 3.76 -7.43
N ALA A 138 -0.16 4.53 -7.93
CA ALA A 138 1.18 4.56 -7.35
C ALA A 138 1.20 5.13 -5.93
N ILE A 139 0.32 6.10 -5.62
CA ILE A 139 0.28 6.77 -4.32
C ILE A 139 -0.52 5.99 -3.27
N LEU A 140 -1.62 5.32 -3.66
CA LEU A 140 -2.52 4.57 -2.76
C LEU A 140 -1.81 3.60 -1.78
N PRO A 141 -0.80 2.82 -2.22
CA PRO A 141 0.09 2.02 -1.37
C PRO A 141 0.69 2.71 -0.15
N ILE A 142 0.98 4.02 -0.22
CA ILE A 142 1.76 4.74 0.78
C ILE A 142 1.00 4.91 2.09
N PRO A 143 -0.19 5.56 2.13
CA PRO A 143 -0.93 5.74 3.37
C PRO A 143 -1.41 4.40 3.95
N TYR A 144 -1.73 3.41 3.11
CA TYR A 144 -2.13 2.09 3.58
C TYR A 144 -0.98 1.38 4.29
N GLY A 145 0.19 1.27 3.64
CA GLY A 145 1.36 0.61 4.23
C GLY A 145 1.85 1.29 5.50
N ALA A 146 1.81 2.63 5.55
CA ALA A 146 2.14 3.38 6.77
C ALA A 146 1.18 3.05 7.94
N ARG A 147 -0.12 2.97 7.68
CA ARG A 147 -1.12 2.59 8.69
C ARG A 147 -0.97 1.13 9.12
N TYR A 148 -0.67 0.24 8.19
CA TYR A 148 -0.41 -1.17 8.46
C TYR A 148 0.81 -1.34 9.35
N ASN A 149 1.97 -0.79 8.97
CA ASN A 149 3.21 -0.91 9.74
C ASN A 149 3.09 -0.25 11.11
N LYS A 150 2.38 0.90 11.22
CA LYS A 150 2.08 1.50 12.53
C LYS A 150 1.22 0.58 13.41
N THR A 151 0.19 -0.04 12.83
CA THR A 151 -0.68 -0.98 13.58
C THR A 151 0.10 -2.22 14.00
N LEU A 152 0.89 -2.79 13.10
CA LEU A 152 1.77 -3.94 13.36
C LEU A 152 2.74 -3.64 14.50
N ARG A 153 3.44 -2.51 14.42
CA ARG A 153 4.39 -2.06 15.43
C ARG A 153 3.73 -1.87 16.80
N ASN A 154 2.61 -1.16 16.84
CA ASN A 154 1.91 -0.88 18.10
C ASN A 154 1.35 -2.16 18.74
N GLY A 155 0.82 -3.08 17.93
CA GLY A 155 0.33 -4.38 18.40
C GLY A 155 1.45 -5.28 18.92
N LEU A 156 2.63 -5.23 18.29
CA LEU A 156 3.83 -5.94 18.73
C LEU A 156 4.63 -5.21 19.82
N LYS A 157 4.18 -4.02 20.27
CA LYS A 157 4.89 -3.23 21.28
C LYS A 157 6.37 -2.98 20.94
N VAL A 158 6.64 -2.72 19.66
CA VAL A 158 7.96 -2.32 19.15
C VAL A 158 7.97 -0.80 18.98
N THR A 159 9.06 -0.10 19.26
CA THR A 159 9.14 1.35 19.04
C THR A 159 9.45 1.66 17.57
N LYS A 160 9.26 2.92 17.16
CA LYS A 160 9.54 3.33 15.76
C LYS A 160 10.98 3.04 15.34
N ASP A 161 11.91 3.09 16.29
CA ASP A 161 13.34 2.87 16.08
C ASP A 161 13.74 1.39 16.24
N GLY A 162 12.75 0.49 16.35
CA GLY A 162 12.98 -0.94 16.49
C GLY A 162 13.41 -1.38 17.88
N GLY A 163 13.19 -0.55 18.92
CA GLY A 163 13.43 -0.89 20.31
C GLY A 163 12.21 -1.50 21.00
N ASP A 164 12.37 -1.92 22.26
CA ASP A 164 11.27 -2.50 23.03
C ASP A 164 10.40 -1.42 23.66
N ALA A 165 9.12 -1.35 23.29
CA ALA A 165 8.17 -0.42 23.92
C ALA A 165 7.75 -0.88 25.33
N LEU A 166 8.06 -2.11 25.72
CA LEU A 166 7.91 -2.61 27.10
C LEU A 166 9.20 -2.45 27.91
N GLY A 167 10.29 -2.00 27.28
CA GLY A 167 11.60 -1.89 27.88
C GLY A 167 11.64 -0.85 29.00
N LEU A 168 12.18 -1.24 30.15
CA LEU A 168 12.45 -0.34 31.25
C LEU A 168 13.86 0.23 31.10
N SER A 169 13.98 1.53 30.87
CA SER A 169 15.28 2.20 30.74
C SER A 169 15.74 2.70 32.10
N LEU A 170 16.89 2.20 32.57
CA LEU A 170 17.54 2.67 33.80
C LEU A 170 18.73 3.55 33.41
N SER A 171 18.64 4.83 33.73
CA SER A 171 19.77 5.75 33.61
C SER A 171 20.34 6.08 34.98
N VAL A 172 21.66 6.19 35.04
CA VAL A 172 22.38 6.55 36.25
C VAL A 172 23.15 7.84 35.97
N GLY A 173 22.83 8.90 36.69
CA GLY A 173 23.43 10.23 36.52
C GLY A 173 24.03 10.75 37.83
N PRO A 174 25.18 11.45 37.79
CA PRO A 174 25.69 12.15 38.95
C PRO A 174 24.78 13.34 39.27
N VAL A 175 24.39 13.47 40.54
CA VAL A 175 23.71 14.67 41.05
C VAL A 175 24.73 15.49 41.82
N ILE A 176 25.06 16.64 41.27
CA ILE A 176 25.93 17.61 41.94
C ILE A 176 25.02 18.65 42.60
N ARG A 177 24.92 18.58 43.93
CA ARG A 177 24.35 19.67 44.75
C ARG A 177 25.51 20.41 45.42
N VAL A 178 25.28 21.69 45.73
CA VAL A 178 26.31 22.63 46.26
C VAL A 178 27.07 22.07 47.48
N THR A 179 26.47 21.14 48.22
CA THR A 179 27.06 20.52 49.42
C THR A 179 27.21 18.99 49.35
N GLU A 180 26.71 18.32 48.31
CA GLU A 180 26.65 16.86 48.24
C GLU A 180 26.85 16.33 46.81
N LEU A 181 27.66 15.28 46.68
CA LEU A 181 27.75 14.47 45.47
C LEU A 181 26.91 13.22 45.66
N GLY A 182 25.89 13.04 44.82
CA GLY A 182 25.02 11.87 44.85
C GLY A 182 24.96 11.17 43.50
N MET A 183 24.40 9.96 43.50
CA MET A 183 23.99 9.26 42.29
C MET A 183 22.45 9.24 42.23
N GLN A 184 21.89 9.63 41.09
CA GLN A 184 20.48 9.44 40.80
C GLN A 184 20.32 8.26 39.85
N VAL A 185 19.46 7.34 40.24
CA VAL A 185 18.93 6.29 39.35
C VAL A 185 17.57 6.79 38.88
N ALA A 186 17.43 7.01 37.57
CA ALA A 186 16.16 7.35 36.95
C ALA A 186 15.69 6.17 36.12
N ALA A 187 14.54 5.61 36.50
CA ALA A 187 13.83 4.63 35.69
C ALA A 187 12.84 5.36 34.78
N THR A 188 13.04 5.26 33.48
CA THR A 188 12.12 5.76 32.46
C THR A 188 11.32 4.58 31.94
N ILE A 189 10.01 4.61 32.17
CA ILE A 189 9.06 3.72 31.52
C ILE A 189 8.62 4.42 30.25
N HIS A 190 8.96 3.88 29.09
CA HIS A 190 8.51 4.41 27.81
C HIS A 190 7.04 4.02 27.59
N MET A 191 6.11 4.89 28.04
CA MET A 191 4.69 4.76 27.68
C MET A 191 4.40 5.70 26.50
N GLU A 192 4.20 5.14 25.30
CA GLU A 192 3.62 5.83 24.13
C GLU A 192 2.13 5.50 23.95
#